data_AF-A0A7S2W0U4-F1
#
_entry.id   AF-A0A7S2W0U4-F1
#
_cell.length_a   1.000
_cell.length_b   1.000
_cell.length_c   1.000
_cell.angle_alpha   90.00
_cell.angle_beta   90.00
_cell.angle_gamma   90.00
#
_symmetry.space_group_name_H-M   'P 1'
#
loop_
_entity.id
_entity.type
_entity.pdbx_description
1 polymer ?
#
loop_
_entity_poly.entity_id
_entity_poly.type
_entity_poly.pdbx_seq_one_letter_code
_entity_poly.pdbx_strand_id
1 'polypeptide(L)'
;ISSDGFRVAVGVNGFDVTNKTDVGCCRVFDYREALRGNKDWIQVGLDLVGKVEYEESGTSISLSRNGRRIACGGPNSNQNGHKSGVARVYDISNGTWIMVGSEMVAPKGSQFGSSLTLTENGSRLAVGGPYFGFLNNA
;
A
#
# COMPACT_ATOMS: atom_id res chain seq x y z
N ILE A 1 10.87 2.66 -5.94
CA ILE A 1 12.22 2.88 -5.37
C ILE A 1 12.41 4.37 -5.13
N SER A 2 13.14 4.78 -4.09
CA SER A 2 13.52 6.18 -3.86
C SER A 2 14.54 6.63 -4.90
N SER A 3 14.69 7.94 -5.10
CA SER A 3 15.61 8.47 -6.14
C SER A 3 17.09 8.21 -5.85
N ASP A 4 17.45 8.05 -4.59
CA ASP A 4 18.81 7.71 -4.18
C ASP A 4 19.11 6.21 -4.32
N GLY A 5 18.10 5.40 -4.66
CA GLY A 5 18.23 3.96 -4.82
C GLY A 5 18.37 3.18 -3.50
N PHE A 6 18.38 3.86 -2.34
CA PHE A 6 18.62 3.20 -1.05
C PHE A 6 17.36 2.71 -0.36
N ARG A 7 16.16 3.05 -0.86
CA ARG A 7 14.88 2.57 -0.31
C ARG A 7 14.00 1.95 -1.37
N VAL A 8 13.49 0.76 -1.10
CA VAL A 8 12.54 0.04 -1.95
C VAL A 8 11.27 -0.30 -1.18
N ALA A 9 10.13 -0.22 -1.86
CA ALA A 9 8.86 -0.70 -1.36
C ALA A 9 8.44 -1.95 -2.16
N VAL A 10 7.93 -2.96 -1.47
CA VAL A 10 7.58 -4.27 -2.02
C VAL A 10 6.18 -4.63 -1.58
N GLY A 11 5.39 -5.17 -2.51
CA GLY A 11 4.03 -5.64 -2.25
C GLY A 11 3.98 -7.14 -2.17
N VAL A 12 3.16 -7.65 -1.26
CA VAL A 12 2.94 -9.07 -1.04
C VAL A 12 1.43 -9.27 -0.95
N ASN A 13 0.75 -9.42 -2.09
CA ASN A 13 -0.70 -9.44 -2.14
C ASN A 13 -1.33 -10.70 -1.50
N GLY A 14 -0.65 -11.85 -1.58
CA GLY A 14 -1.05 -13.10 -0.92
C GLY A 14 -0.52 -13.28 0.50
N PHE A 15 -0.34 -12.18 1.25
CA PHE A 15 0.12 -12.26 2.64
C PHE A 15 -1.06 -12.59 3.56
N ASP A 16 -0.90 -13.63 4.39
CA ASP A 16 -1.88 -14.07 5.38
C ASP A 16 -1.55 -13.53 6.77
N VAL A 17 -2.60 -13.34 7.58
CA VAL A 17 -2.47 -13.12 9.02
C VAL A 17 -3.34 -14.11 9.79
N THR A 18 -3.15 -14.19 11.09
CA THR A 18 -4.00 -15.04 11.94
C THR A 18 -5.48 -14.71 11.71
N ASN A 19 -6.24 -15.72 11.29
CA ASN A 19 -7.68 -15.68 10.99
C ASN A 19 -8.11 -14.88 9.75
N LYS A 20 -7.20 -14.50 8.84
CA LYS A 20 -7.57 -13.90 7.54
C LYS A 20 -6.57 -14.30 6.46
N THR A 21 -7.08 -14.81 5.34
CA THR A 21 -6.26 -15.11 4.16
C THR A 21 -6.20 -13.94 3.19
N ASP A 22 -5.10 -13.84 2.44
CA ASP A 22 -4.89 -12.88 1.35
C ASP A 22 -5.22 -11.42 1.73
N VAL A 23 -4.92 -11.04 2.98
CA VAL A 23 -5.04 -9.63 3.39
C VAL A 23 -4.05 -8.76 2.65
N GLY A 24 -2.91 -9.34 2.27
CA GLY A 24 -1.81 -8.67 1.63
C GLY A 24 -1.05 -7.71 2.56
N CYS A 25 0.14 -7.29 2.15
CA CYS A 25 0.87 -6.24 2.82
C CYS A 25 1.82 -5.48 1.89
N CYS A 26 2.20 -4.27 2.31
CA CYS A 26 3.40 -3.60 1.78
C CYS A 26 4.52 -3.66 2.81
N ARG A 27 5.76 -3.75 2.31
CA ARG A 27 6.98 -3.65 3.11
C ARG A 27 7.91 -2.63 2.50
N VAL A 28 8.72 -1.99 3.34
CA VAL A 28 9.73 -1.02 2.89
C VAL A 28 11.09 -1.43 3.45
N PHE A 29 12.12 -1.39 2.62
CA PHE A 29 13.48 -1.79 2.97
C PHE A 29 14.46 -0.68 2.65
N ASP A 30 15.45 -0.49 3.52
CA ASP A 30 16.61 0.35 3.29
C ASP A 30 17.85 -0.51 3.03
N TYR A 31 18.61 -0.17 2.00
CA TYR A 31 19.93 -0.74 1.77
C TYR A 31 20.95 -0.04 2.67
N ARG A 32 21.38 -0.74 3.72
CA ARG A 32 22.29 -0.20 4.74
C ARG A 32 23.13 -1.31 5.37
N GLU A 33 24.14 -0.92 6.15
CA GLU A 33 24.95 -1.87 6.91
C GLU A 33 24.07 -2.69 7.87
N ALA A 34 24.17 -4.01 7.76
CA ALA A 34 23.55 -4.97 8.65
C ALA A 34 24.42 -5.19 9.90
N LEU A 35 23.85 -5.84 10.91
CA LEU A 35 24.50 -6.10 12.20
C LEU A 35 25.81 -6.90 12.09
N ARG A 36 26.05 -7.57 10.95
CA ARG A 36 27.26 -8.37 10.69
C ARG A 36 28.31 -7.64 9.84
N GLY A 37 28.15 -6.33 9.61
CA GLY A 37 29.12 -5.50 8.88
C GLY A 37 29.11 -5.68 7.36
N ASN A 38 28.08 -6.32 6.81
CA ASN A 38 27.78 -6.38 5.39
C ASN A 38 26.57 -5.51 5.07
N LYS A 39 26.51 -4.91 3.88
CA LYS A 39 25.30 -4.22 3.42
C LYS A 39 24.21 -5.21 3.06
N ASP A 40 22.99 -4.90 3.47
CA ASP A 40 21.80 -5.70 3.19
C ASP A 40 20.56 -4.81 3.07
N TRP A 41 19.47 -5.37 2.55
CA TRP A 41 18.15 -4.75 2.54
C TRP A 41 17.45 -5.03 3.87
N ILE A 42 17.38 -4.02 4.73
CA ILE A 42 16.81 -4.14 6.08
C ILE A 42 15.44 -3.48 6.09
N GLN A 43 14.43 -4.20 6.58
CA GLN A 43 13.08 -3.66 6.68
C GLN A 43 13.02 -2.43 7.58
N VAL A 44 12.23 -1.44 7.17
CA VAL A 44 11.97 -0.19 7.88
C VAL A 44 10.55 -0.24 8.43
N GLY A 45 10.42 -0.27 9.74
CA GLY A 45 9.13 -0.36 10.42
C GLY A 45 8.44 -1.72 10.25
N LEU A 46 7.20 -1.79 10.73
CA LEU A 46 6.36 -2.98 10.62
C LEU A 46 5.74 -3.10 9.23
N ASP A 47 5.24 -4.30 8.92
CA ASP A 47 4.44 -4.57 7.74
C ASP A 47 3.21 -3.66 7.69
N LEU A 48 2.92 -3.11 6.52
CA LEU A 48 1.71 -2.35 6.23
C LEU A 48 0.62 -3.31 5.75
N VAL A 49 0.05 -4.04 6.71
CA VAL A 49 -0.90 -5.14 6.45
C VAL A 49 -2.27 -4.62 6.04
N GLY A 50 -2.92 -5.27 5.08
CA GLY A 50 -4.33 -5.06 4.77
C GLY A 50 -5.24 -5.36 5.96
N LYS A 51 -6.44 -4.78 5.96
CA LYS A 51 -7.32 -4.86 7.14
C LYS A 51 -8.41 -5.90 7.03
N VAL A 52 -8.83 -6.27 5.80
CA VAL A 52 -9.89 -7.25 5.56
C VAL A 52 -9.36 -8.45 4.78
N GLU A 53 -10.06 -9.57 4.89
CA GLU A 53 -9.76 -10.79 4.12
C GLU A 53 -9.92 -10.54 2.62
N TYR A 54 -9.06 -11.16 1.81
CA TYR A 54 -8.99 -10.99 0.34
C TYR A 54 -8.79 -9.54 -0.11
N GLU A 55 -8.29 -8.66 0.75
CA GLU A 55 -8.04 -7.27 0.38
C GLU A 55 -6.94 -7.15 -0.68
N GLU A 56 -5.97 -8.08 -0.63
CA GLU A 56 -4.81 -8.12 -1.50
C GLU A 56 -4.02 -6.80 -1.47
N SER A 57 -3.83 -6.24 -0.27
CA SER A 57 -3.01 -5.05 -0.07
C SER A 57 -1.59 -5.27 -0.61
N GLY A 58 -1.02 -4.25 -1.24
CA GLY A 58 0.27 -4.37 -1.91
C GLY A 58 0.18 -4.88 -3.35
N THR A 59 -1.04 -5.12 -3.89
CA THR A 59 -1.23 -5.34 -5.33
C THR A 59 -0.70 -4.17 -6.15
N SER A 60 -0.85 -2.95 -5.65
CA SER A 60 -0.21 -1.78 -6.21
C SER A 60 0.46 -0.96 -5.12
N ILE A 61 1.59 -0.35 -5.46
CA ILE A 61 2.41 0.45 -4.55
C ILE A 61 2.96 1.66 -5.28
N SER A 62 3.04 2.78 -4.57
CA SER A 62 3.83 3.92 -5.03
C SER A 62 4.67 4.46 -3.87
N LEU A 63 5.93 4.80 -4.14
CA LEU A 63 6.86 5.38 -3.16
C LEU A 63 7.28 6.76 -3.66
N SER A 64 7.14 7.77 -2.80
CA SER A 64 7.63 9.12 -3.07
C SER A 64 9.14 9.15 -3.32
N ARG A 65 9.62 10.18 -4.01
CA ARG A 65 11.03 10.30 -4.43
C ARG A 65 12.01 10.24 -3.26
N ASN A 66 11.66 10.91 -2.15
CA ASN A 66 12.46 10.93 -0.93
C ASN A 66 12.28 9.69 -0.05
N GLY A 67 11.44 8.73 -0.47
CA GLY A 67 11.18 7.50 0.26
C GLY A 67 10.44 7.66 1.59
N ARG A 68 9.90 8.84 1.90
CA ARG A 68 9.26 9.13 3.20
C ARG A 68 7.76 8.88 3.23
N ARG A 69 7.14 8.78 2.06
CA ARG A 69 5.72 8.46 1.87
C ARG A 69 5.53 7.28 0.94
N ILE A 70 4.66 6.35 1.32
CA ILE A 70 4.24 5.19 0.54
C ILE A 70 2.71 5.19 0.41
N ALA A 71 2.21 4.76 -0.74
CA ALA A 71 0.82 4.42 -0.96
C ALA A 71 0.68 2.92 -1.27
N CYS A 72 -0.35 2.29 -0.72
CA CYS A 72 -0.65 0.87 -0.82
C CYS A 72 -2.09 0.65 -1.28
N GLY A 73 -2.27 -0.18 -2.30
CA GLY A 73 -3.58 -0.48 -2.89
C GLY A 73 -3.99 -1.91 -2.61
N GLY A 74 -5.27 -2.09 -2.25
CA GLY A 74 -5.93 -3.37 -2.02
C GLY A 74 -7.22 -3.44 -2.84
N PRO A 75 -7.15 -3.79 -4.14
CA PRO A 75 -8.28 -3.66 -5.06
C PRO A 75 -9.44 -4.61 -4.76
N ASN A 76 -9.21 -5.71 -4.02
CA ASN A 76 -10.24 -6.68 -3.70
C ASN A 76 -10.87 -6.46 -2.30
N SER A 77 -10.55 -5.33 -1.65
CA SER A 77 -11.20 -4.92 -0.40
C SER A 77 -12.72 -4.92 -0.50
N ASN A 78 -13.36 -5.56 0.47
CA ASN A 78 -14.81 -5.59 0.63
C ASN A 78 -15.34 -4.55 1.63
N GLN A 79 -14.50 -3.60 2.06
CA GLN A 79 -14.81 -2.63 3.12
C GLN A 79 -16.03 -1.75 2.83
N ASN A 80 -16.32 -1.46 1.56
CA ASN A 80 -17.51 -0.71 1.13
C ASN A 80 -18.33 -1.48 0.08
N GLY A 81 -18.43 -2.80 0.26
CA GLY A 81 -19.11 -3.72 -0.64
C GLY A 81 -18.15 -4.55 -1.50
N HIS A 82 -18.68 -5.59 -2.15
CA HIS A 82 -17.88 -6.56 -2.92
C HIS A 82 -16.90 -5.87 -3.89
N LYS A 83 -15.60 -6.11 -3.72
CA LYS A 83 -14.52 -5.53 -4.54
C LYS A 83 -14.62 -4.00 -4.70
N SER A 84 -15.02 -3.32 -3.63
CA SER A 84 -14.97 -1.86 -3.56
C SER A 84 -13.56 -1.32 -3.77
N GLY A 85 -12.57 -2.04 -3.23
CA GLY A 85 -11.17 -1.64 -3.25
C GLY A 85 -10.84 -0.53 -2.25
N VAL A 86 -9.56 -0.44 -1.89
CA VAL A 86 -9.04 0.54 -0.94
C VAL A 86 -7.65 1.03 -1.36
N ALA A 87 -7.35 2.29 -1.02
CA ALA A 87 -5.98 2.81 -1.04
C ALA A 87 -5.65 3.49 0.30
N ARG A 88 -4.41 3.32 0.74
CA ARG A 88 -3.89 3.89 1.99
C ARG A 88 -2.56 4.56 1.76
N VAL A 89 -2.32 5.65 2.47
CA VAL A 89 -1.06 6.41 2.42
C VAL A 89 -0.44 6.43 3.80
N TYR A 90 0.87 6.24 3.87
CA TYR A 90 1.63 6.22 5.10
C TYR A 90 2.86 7.12 4.98
N ASP A 91 3.15 7.84 6.05
CA ASP A 91 4.40 8.58 6.24
C ASP A 91 5.29 7.88 7.26
N ILE A 92 6.60 7.91 7.03
CA ILE A 92 7.58 7.44 8.00
C ILE A 92 7.91 8.54 9.02
N SER A 93 7.78 8.20 10.30
CA SER A 93 8.23 9.02 11.43
C SER A 93 8.93 8.14 12.45
N ASN A 94 10.16 8.51 12.83
CA ASN A 94 10.99 7.80 13.82
C ASN A 94 11.10 6.28 13.57
N GLY A 95 11.21 5.88 12.29
CA GLY A 95 11.33 4.47 11.90
C GLY A 95 10.01 3.68 11.93
N THR A 96 8.87 4.33 12.15
CA THR A 96 7.54 3.73 12.10
C THR A 96 6.70 4.36 11.00
N TRP A 97 5.97 3.53 10.26
CA TRP A 97 5.01 4.00 9.25
C TRP A 97 3.68 4.33 9.92
N ILE A 98 3.16 5.52 9.65
CA ILE A 98 1.93 6.05 10.23
C ILE A 98 0.98 6.43 9.10
N MET A 99 -0.26 5.96 9.15
CA MET A 99 -1.26 6.29 8.15
C MET A 99 -1.57 7.79 8.16
N VAL A 100 -1.66 8.40 6.98
CA VAL A 100 -1.97 9.81 6.80
C VAL A 100 -3.40 9.94 6.30
N GLY A 101 -4.24 10.67 7.04
CA GLY A 101 -5.64 10.84 6.70
C GLY A 101 -6.46 9.57 6.92
N SER A 102 -7.62 9.49 6.25
CA SER A 102 -8.49 8.33 6.28
C SER A 102 -8.19 7.36 5.14
N GLU A 103 -8.64 6.12 5.28
CA GLU A 103 -8.67 5.16 4.18
C GLU A 103 -9.52 5.70 3.03
N MET A 104 -9.05 5.51 1.80
CA MET A 104 -9.80 5.86 0.61
C MET A 104 -10.47 4.60 0.07
N VAL A 105 -11.80 4.53 0.17
CA VAL A 105 -12.62 3.44 -0.35
C VAL A 105 -13.54 3.96 -1.47
N ALA A 106 -13.83 3.12 -2.45
CA ALA A 106 -14.74 3.45 -3.55
C ALA A 106 -16.06 2.66 -3.44
N PRO A 107 -17.06 2.92 -4.30
CA PRO A 107 -18.26 2.10 -4.37
C PRO A 107 -17.95 0.63 -4.72
N LYS A 108 -18.88 -0.26 -4.38
CA LYS A 108 -18.86 -1.68 -4.76
C LYS A 108 -18.44 -1.89 -6.22
N GLY A 109 -17.55 -2.85 -6.44
CA GLY A 109 -17.11 -3.28 -7.76
C GLY A 109 -16.10 -2.36 -8.43
N SER A 110 -15.68 -1.25 -7.80
CA SER A 110 -14.76 -0.29 -8.44
C SER A 110 -13.34 -0.84 -8.63
N GLN A 111 -12.95 -1.82 -7.81
CA GLN A 111 -11.57 -2.27 -7.67
C GLN A 111 -10.58 -1.11 -7.46
N PHE A 112 -10.98 -0.16 -6.62
CA PHE A 112 -10.14 1.00 -6.32
C PHE A 112 -8.82 0.59 -5.66
N GLY A 113 -7.73 1.21 -6.09
CA GLY A 113 -6.38 0.81 -5.66
C GLY A 113 -5.75 -0.26 -6.54
N SER A 114 -6.30 -0.56 -7.72
CA SER A 114 -5.62 -1.42 -8.71
C SER A 114 -4.33 -0.81 -9.27
N SER A 115 -4.24 0.52 -9.29
CA SER A 115 -3.02 1.24 -9.66
C SER A 115 -2.88 2.51 -8.83
N LEU A 116 -1.63 2.88 -8.53
CA LEU A 116 -1.29 4.03 -7.70
C LEU A 116 -0.11 4.79 -8.29
N THR A 117 -0.16 6.12 -8.23
CA THR A 117 1.02 6.95 -8.46
C THR A 117 1.04 8.16 -7.54
N LEU A 118 2.13 8.33 -6.80
CA LEU A 118 2.44 9.52 -6.03
C LEU A 118 3.20 10.52 -6.90
N THR A 119 2.96 11.81 -6.69
CA THR A 119 3.90 12.82 -7.18
C THR A 119 5.26 12.66 -6.51
N GLU A 120 6.32 13.21 -7.11
CA GLU A 120 7.69 13.07 -6.58
C GLU A 120 7.81 13.50 -5.11
N ASN A 121 7.18 14.64 -4.76
CA ASN A 121 7.15 15.15 -3.38
C ASN A 121 6.15 14.42 -2.46
N GLY A 122 5.40 13.45 -2.96
CA GLY A 122 4.39 12.68 -2.23
C GLY A 122 3.12 13.46 -1.88
N SER A 123 2.98 14.73 -2.28
CA SER A 123 1.84 15.58 -1.88
C SER A 123 0.52 15.20 -2.55
N ARG A 124 0.55 14.51 -3.70
CA ARG A 124 -0.65 14.06 -4.41
C ARG A 124 -0.54 12.57 -4.73
N LEU A 125 -1.69 11.92 -4.74
CA LEU A 125 -1.86 10.53 -5.15
C LEU A 125 -2.94 10.48 -6.22
N ALA A 126 -2.68 9.77 -7.33
CA ALA A 126 -3.72 9.32 -8.23
C ALA A 126 -3.97 7.82 -8.02
N VAL A 127 -5.24 7.42 -8.08
CA VAL A 127 -5.68 6.05 -7.81
C VAL A 127 -6.59 5.57 -8.94
N GLY A 128 -6.28 4.39 -9.48
CA GLY A 128 -7.13 3.72 -10.46
C GLY A 128 -8.19 2.84 -9.80
N GLY A 129 -9.40 2.90 -10.34
CA GLY A 129 -10.46 1.91 -10.16
C GLY A 129 -10.96 1.53 -11.56
N PRO A 130 -10.47 0.43 -12.16
CA PRO A 130 -10.72 0.12 -13.57
C PRO A 130 -12.17 -0.26 -13.88
N TYR A 131 -12.97 -0.51 -12.84
CA TYR A 131 -14.37 -0.85 -12.98
C TYR A 131 -15.24 0.26 -12.40
N PHE A 132 -16.41 0.43 -13.00
CA PHE A 132 -17.41 1.36 -12.50
C PHE A 132 -18.44 0.56 -11.67
N GLY A 133 -18.59 0.90 -10.39
CA GLY A 133 -19.72 0.42 -9.62
C GLY A 133 -21.00 1.02 -10.20
N PHE A 134 -21.80 0.25 -10.93
CA PHE A 134 -23.11 0.70 -11.38
C PHE A 134 -23.93 1.17 -10.16
N LEU A 135 -24.14 2.48 -10.05
CA LEU A 135 -25.32 3.01 -9.39
C LEU A 135 -26.49 2.72 -10.32
N ASN A 136 -27.07 1.52 -10.20
CA ASN A 136 -28.43 1.33 -10.68
C ASN A 136 -29.33 2.17 -9.77
N ASN A 137 -29.52 3.43 -10.14
CA ASN A 137 -30.73 4.15 -9.77
C ASN A 137 -31.85 3.58 -10.64
N ALA A 138 -32.63 2.66 -10.08
CA ALA A 138 -33.96 2.29 -10.53
C ALA A 138 -34.84 2.05 -9.30
#